data_AF-A0A6I3KMJ0-F1
#
_entry.id   AF-A0A6I3KMJ0-F1
#
_cell.length_a   1.000
_cell.length_b   1.000
_cell.length_c   1.000
_cell.angle_alpha   90.00
_cell.angle_beta   90.00
_cell.angle_gamma   90.00
#
_symmetry.space_group_name_H-M   'P 1'
#
loop_
_entity.id
_entity.type
_entity.pdbx_description
1 polymer ?
#
loop_
_entity_poly.entity_id
_entity_poly.type
_entity_poly.pdbx_seq_one_letter_code
_entity_poly.pdbx_strand_id
1 'polypeptide(L)' 'MTDGTDAQRELHEITGALDVLFTLREEFAQWLEEAQSEERKEELANVYRHIEAMEQEYQRRREAAAAKAASP' A
#
# COMPACT_ATOMS: atom_id res chain seq x y z
N MET A 1 18.41 4.21 23.85
CA MET A 1 18.55 4.95 22.58
C MET A 1 18.37 4.01 21.38
N THR A 2 17.36 3.14 21.41
CA THR A 2 17.08 2.14 20.35
C THR A 2 15.73 2.41 19.67
N ASP A 3 14.74 2.92 20.42
CA ASP A 3 13.39 3.17 19.90
C ASP A 3 13.33 4.11 18.69
N GLY A 4 14.19 5.14 18.64
CA GLY A 4 14.24 6.07 17.51
C GLY A 4 14.83 5.46 16.22
N THR A 5 15.70 4.45 16.33
CA THR A 5 16.27 3.76 15.15
C THR A 5 15.34 2.66 14.64
N ASP A 6 14.59 2.02 15.54
CA ASP A 6 13.58 1.02 15.17
C ASP A 6 12.36 1.66 14.49
N ALA A 7 11.88 2.81 14.98
CA ALA A 7 10.78 3.54 14.35
C ALA A 7 11.13 4.10 12.96
N GLN A 8 12.37 4.54 12.75
CA GLN A 8 12.86 4.96 11.42
C GLN A 8 12.95 3.79 10.44
N ARG A 9 13.36 2.61 10.92
CA ARG A 9 13.37 1.39 10.09
C ARG A 9 11.96 0.97 9.71
N GLU A 10 11.04 0.91 10.68
CA GLU A 10 9.62 0.61 10.44
C GLU A 10 9.02 1.56 9.39
N LEU A 11 9.31 2.85 9.50
CA LEU A 11 8.85 3.86 8.53
C LEU A 11 9.42 3.63 7.12
N HIS A 12 10.70 3.28 7.02
CA HIS A 12 11.35 2.98 5.74
C HIS A 12 10.74 1.74 5.07
N GLU A 13 10.55 0.67 5.83
CA GLU A 13 9.95 -0.58 5.34
C GLU A 13 8.50 -0.37 4.87
N ILE A 14 7.69 0.37 5.64
CA ILE A 14 6.32 0.71 5.26
C ILE A 14 6.28 1.56 3.99
N THR A 15 7.22 2.50 3.84
CA THR A 15 7.31 3.34 2.65
C THR A 15 7.60 2.49 1.41
N GLY A 16 8.59 1.59 1.47
CA GLY A 16 8.88 0.69 0.36
C GLY A 16 7.72 -0.26 0.02
N ALA A 17 6.97 -0.73 1.02
CA ALA A 17 5.77 -1.53 0.78
C ALA A 17 4.66 -0.73 0.07
N LEU A 18 4.49 0.54 0.42
CA LEU A 18 3.53 1.43 -0.26
C LEU A 18 3.90 1.69 -1.72
N ASP A 19 5.19 1.82 -2.04
CA ASP A 19 5.65 2.00 -3.42
C ASP A 19 5.33 0.78 -4.30
N VAL A 20 5.49 -0.43 -3.75
CA VAL A 20 5.12 -1.68 -4.43
C VAL A 20 3.60 -1.77 -4.63
N LEU A 21 2.82 -1.45 -3.60
CA LEU A 21 1.36 -1.46 -3.68
C LEU A 21 0.83 -0.44 -4.70
N PHE A 22 1.43 0.75 -4.76
CA PHE A 22 1.13 1.77 -5.76
C PHE A 22 1.34 1.24 -7.18
N THR A 23 2.49 0.60 -7.43
CA THR A 23 2.80 -0.01 -8.73
C THR A 23 1.75 -1.07 -9.10
N LEU A 24 1.42 -1.96 -8.18
CA LEU A 24 0.39 -2.99 -8.41
C LEU A 24 -0.99 -2.37 -8.67
N ARG A 25 -1.35 -1.30 -7.96
CA ARG A 25 -2.62 -0.60 -8.16
C ARG A 25 -2.71 -0.01 -9.55
N GLU A 26 -1.65 0.63 -10.04
CA GLU A 26 -1.61 1.19 -11.40
C GLU A 26 -1.71 0.09 -12.47
N GLU A 27 -0.94 -0.99 -12.33
CA GLU A 27 -1.00 -2.13 -13.27
C GLU A 27 -2.40 -2.76 -13.33
N PHE A 28 -3.04 -2.97 -12.19
CA PHE A 28 -4.38 -3.56 -12.14
C PHE A 28 -5.47 -2.60 -12.61
N ALA A 29 -5.32 -1.28 -12.38
CA ALA A 29 -6.22 -0.28 -12.97
C ALA A 29 -6.17 -0.36 -14.49
N GLN A 30 -4.97 -0.40 -15.07
CA GLN A 30 -4.79 -0.54 -16.51
C GLN A 30 -5.43 -1.85 -17.03
N TRP A 31 -5.17 -2.98 -16.38
CA TRP A 31 -5.77 -4.26 -16.80
C TRP A 31 -7.30 -4.24 -16.73
N LEU A 32 -7.87 -3.55 -15.74
CA LEU A 32 -9.31 -3.41 -15.60
C LEU A 32 -9.91 -2.59 -16.74
N GLU A 33 -9.24 -1.51 -17.15
CA GLU A 33 -9.64 -0.69 -18.30
C GLU A 33 -9.56 -1.47 -19.63
N GLU A 34 -8.54 -2.32 -19.77
CA GLU A 34 -8.30 -3.12 -20.99
C GLU A 34 -9.17 -4.38 -21.08
N ALA A 35 -9.74 -4.84 -19.96
CA ALA A 35 -10.50 -6.08 -19.90
C ALA A 35 -11.76 -6.04 -20.79
N GLN A 36 -11.89 -7.05 -21.65
CA GLN A 36 -12.99 -7.14 -22.63
C GLN A 36 -14.15 -8.03 -22.18
N SER A 37 -13.96 -8.90 -21.18
CA SER A 37 -15.03 -9.73 -20.62
C SER A 37 -15.47 -9.24 -19.25
N GLU A 38 -16.77 -9.32 -18.98
CA GLU A 38 -17.35 -8.89 -17.70
C GLU A 38 -16.86 -9.75 -16.52
N GLU A 39 -16.69 -11.05 -16.73
CA GLU A 39 -16.08 -11.96 -15.75
C GLU A 39 -14.65 -11.51 -15.39
N ARG A 40 -13.83 -11.18 -16.40
CA ARG A 40 -12.46 -10.71 -16.16
C ARG A 40 -12.43 -9.37 -15.45
N LYS A 41 -13.35 -8.46 -15.80
CA LYS A 41 -13.50 -7.18 -15.10
C LYS A 41 -13.86 -7.40 -13.63
N GLU A 42 -14.76 -8.32 -13.32
CA GLU A 42 -15.14 -8.62 -11.94
C GLU A 42 -13.97 -9.18 -11.13
N GLU A 43 -13.23 -10.14 -11.68
CA GLU A 43 -12.01 -10.68 -11.07
C GLU A 43 -10.97 -9.58 -10.78
N LEU A 44 -10.67 -8.76 -11.80
CA LEU A 44 -9.69 -7.68 -11.66
C LEU A 44 -10.17 -6.60 -10.68
N ALA A 45 -11.45 -6.25 -10.69
CA ALA A 45 -12.03 -5.29 -9.76
C ALA A 45 -11.98 -5.80 -8.31
N ASN A 46 -12.13 -7.12 -8.08
CA ASN A 46 -11.94 -7.73 -6.76
C ASN A 46 -10.50 -7.55 -6.28
N VAL A 47 -9.51 -7.91 -7.11
CA VAL A 47 -8.09 -7.78 -6.74
C VAL A 47 -7.70 -6.31 -6.54
N TYR A 48 -8.15 -5.43 -7.43
CA TYR A 48 -7.91 -4.00 -7.33
C TYR A 48 -8.42 -3.43 -6.00
N ARG A 49 -9.66 -3.76 -5.59
CA ARG A 49 -10.19 -3.36 -4.26
C ARG A 49 -9.36 -3.89 -3.09
N HIS A 50 -8.81 -5.09 -3.20
CA HIS A 50 -7.93 -5.63 -2.16
C HIS A 50 -6.61 -4.86 -2.08
N ILE A 51 -6.02 -4.50 -3.21
CA ILE A 51 -4.80 -3.67 -3.24
C ILE A 51 -5.08 -2.30 -2.62
N GLU A 52 -6.20 -1.66 -2.94
CA GLU A 52 -6.59 -0.38 -2.32
C GLU A 52 -6.78 -0.50 -0.80
N ALA A 53 -7.40 -1.57 -0.32
CA ALA A 53 -7.56 -1.80 1.11
C ALA A 53 -6.20 -2.00 1.81
N MET A 54 -5.25 -2.69 1.15
CA MET A 54 -3.89 -2.84 1.65
C MET A 54 -3.15 -1.50 1.69
N GLU A 55 -3.22 -0.69 0.63
CA GLU A 55 -2.63 0.66 0.63
C GLU A 55 -3.14 1.50 1.80
N GLN A 56 -4.45 1.54 2.01
CA GLN A 56 -5.05 2.32 3.11
C GLN A 56 -4.54 1.87 4.48
N GLU A 57 -4.44 0.56 4.70
CA GLU A 57 -3.89 0.02 5.95
C GLU A 57 -2.41 0.35 6.13
N TYR A 58 -1.59 0.26 5.07
CA TYR A 58 -0.18 0.64 5.14
C TYR A 58 0.02 2.15 5.31
N GLN A 59 -0.84 3.00 4.72
CA GLN A 59 -0.83 4.44 4.96
C GLN A 59 -1.12 4.75 6.43
N ARG A 60 -2.14 4.12 7.01
CA ARG A 60 -2.46 4.24 8.45
C ARG A 60 -1.29 3.82 9.33
N ARG A 61 -0.61 2.72 9.00
CA ARG A 61 0.59 2.27 9.73
C ARG A 61 1.75 3.25 9.58
N ARG A 62 1.94 3.82 8.39
CA ARG A 62 2.98 4.83 8.12
C ARG A 62 2.80 6.05 9.00
N GLU A 63 1.57 6.56 9.10
CA GLU A 63 1.24 7.71 9.93
C GLU A 63 1.53 7.43 11.42
N ALA A 64 1.14 6.25 11.91
CA ALA A 64 1.45 5.84 13.27
C ALA A 64 2.96 5.70 13.52
N ALA A 65 3.71 5.10 12.59
CA ALA A 65 5.16 4.96 12.68
C ALA A 65 5.86 6.33 12.63
N ALA A 66 5.41 7.24 11.77
CA ALA A 66 5.93 8.61 11.69
C ALA A 66 5.69 9.39 12.99
N ALA A 67 4.51 9.25 13.62
CA ALA A 67 4.22 9.87 14.90
C ALA A 67 5.14 9.35 16.03
N LYS A 68 5.44 8.05 16.04
CA LYS A 68 6.41 7.46 16.98
C LYS A 68 7.83 7.98 16.74
N ALA A 69 8.27 8.03 15.48
CA ALA A 69 9.61 8.50 15.13
C ALA A 69 9.84 9.99 15.43
N ALA A 70 8.76 10.80 15.46
CA ALA A 70 8.79 12.22 15.80
C ALA A 70 8.67 12.51 17.31
N SER A 71 8.35 11.51 18.13
CA SER A 71 8.24 11.65 19.58
C SER A 71 9.61 11.34 20.24
N PRO A 72 10.24 12.30 20.96
CA PRO A 72 11.59 12.16 21.51
C PRO A 72 11.71 11.21 22.70
#